data_AF-A0A9P1G604-F1
#
_entry.id   AF-A0A9P1G604-F1
#
_cell.length_a   1.000
_cell.length_b   1.000
_cell.length_c   1.000
_cell.angle_alpha   90.00
_cell.angle_beta   90.00
_cell.angle_gamma   90.00
#
_symmetry.space_group_name_H-M   'P 1'
#
loop_
_entity.id
_entity.type
_entity.pdbx_description
1 polymer ?
#
loop_
_entity_poly.entity_id
_entity_poly.type
_entity_poly.pdbx_seq_one_letter_code
_entity_poly.pdbx_strand_id
1 'polypeptide(L)'
;MPRGQPGDWSLQGSEGKYSFNPETCELDLGEGARGKRKGKVRGALCTKKEWHKSRYGISEAIGGTRENGVEKVAGMREAGSLEPKSPHGRQKINVRGFYCRPIQQEPLRPSSADAAIRAGASIQIKSSEIMREIQDEEENEGALFVLPSQLNGAEYTSHERRSIVEVVEEYKRDNTGGPRGQLAAHPAAAQFVIDNAANERQQEGINAVDQLLKVEGIKEVLELRNGYLEIKEPKDEELEKQVLALMDENLHSLRPLVMEDIPASGLTPNKGRRATDMQHKVGLVYASAVPVQAYMNKGPKAANRAFQECVARRILTAQYFGALKHAAEWASEKKLQRKVFLMPLGGGVFNNPWESICSSMANATLGFALFACFDLLGSTRWCPIY
;
A
#
# COMPACT_ATOMS: atom_id res chain seq x y z
N MET A 1 -39.71 7.03 -35.37
CA MET A 1 -39.69 5.79 -34.56
C MET A 1 -39.36 6.17 -33.11
N PRO A 2 -40.03 5.56 -32.13
CA PRO A 2 -40.35 6.22 -30.86
C PRO A 2 -39.27 6.10 -29.79
N ARG A 3 -39.29 7.10 -28.91
CA ARG A 3 -38.53 7.20 -27.66
C ARG A 3 -39.07 6.19 -26.66
N GLY A 4 -38.21 5.33 -26.11
CA GLY A 4 -38.52 4.45 -24.99
C GLY A 4 -38.33 5.17 -23.66
N GLN A 5 -39.35 5.10 -22.80
CA GLN A 5 -39.31 5.57 -21.41
C GLN A 5 -38.37 4.70 -20.55
N PRO A 6 -37.80 5.25 -19.45
CA PRO A 6 -36.97 4.49 -18.54
C PRO A 6 -37.84 3.59 -17.64
N GLY A 7 -37.55 2.29 -17.64
CA GLY A 7 -38.15 1.34 -16.72
C GLY A 7 -37.54 1.49 -15.33
N ASP A 8 -38.41 1.63 -14.35
CA ASP A 8 -38.16 1.55 -12.92
C ASP A 8 -37.79 0.11 -12.54
N TRP A 9 -36.67 -0.09 -11.83
CA TRP A 9 -36.26 -1.41 -11.32
C TRP A 9 -35.70 -1.27 -9.90
N SER A 10 -36.52 -1.65 -8.92
CA SER A 10 -36.16 -1.74 -7.51
C SER A 10 -35.27 -2.95 -7.21
N LEU A 11 -34.23 -2.72 -6.40
CA LEU A 11 -33.32 -3.72 -5.82
C LEU A 11 -33.85 -4.25 -4.48
N GLN A 12 -33.67 -5.55 -4.24
CA GLN A 12 -33.44 -6.11 -2.91
C GLN A 12 -32.38 -7.21 -3.01
N GLY A 13 -31.31 -7.10 -2.22
CA GLY A 13 -30.24 -8.09 -2.13
C GLY A 13 -29.24 -7.73 -1.05
N SER A 14 -29.02 -8.66 -0.13
CA SER A 14 -28.45 -8.55 1.22
C SER A 14 -26.98 -8.14 1.33
N GLU A 15 -26.70 -7.27 2.30
CA GLU A 15 -25.37 -6.88 2.78
C GLU A 15 -24.66 -8.03 3.52
N GLY A 16 -23.38 -8.26 3.21
CA GLY A 16 -22.43 -8.95 4.07
C GLY A 16 -21.35 -7.97 4.50
N LYS A 17 -21.08 -7.88 5.81
CA LYS A 17 -20.05 -7.01 6.39
C LYS A 17 -18.77 -7.80 6.66
N TYR A 18 -17.64 -7.26 6.25
CA TYR A 18 -16.30 -7.67 6.71
C TYR A 18 -15.91 -6.75 7.88
N SER A 19 -15.16 -7.28 8.85
CA SER A 19 -14.53 -6.46 9.88
C SER A 19 -13.01 -6.65 9.81
N PHE A 20 -12.33 -5.64 9.28
CA PHE A 20 -10.89 -5.44 9.46
C PHE A 20 -10.67 -4.92 10.87
N ASN A 21 -9.74 -5.50 11.64
CA ASN A 21 -9.36 -4.95 12.93
C ASN A 21 -8.18 -3.98 12.71
N PRO A 22 -8.39 -2.65 12.79
CA PRO A 22 -7.34 -1.67 12.55
C PRO A 22 -6.24 -1.68 13.63
N GLU A 23 -6.50 -2.26 14.80
CA GLU A 23 -5.51 -2.33 15.89
C GLU A 23 -4.52 -3.47 15.72
N THR A 24 -4.95 -4.61 15.16
CA THR A 24 -4.08 -5.79 15.02
C THR A 24 -3.57 -5.99 13.59
N CYS A 25 -4.17 -5.37 12.59
CA CYS A 25 -3.84 -5.55 11.17
C CYS A 25 -3.88 -7.03 10.70
N GLU A 26 -4.68 -7.86 11.37
CA GLU A 26 -4.85 -9.28 11.04
C GLU A 26 -6.16 -9.54 10.32
N LEU A 27 -6.12 -10.47 9.35
CA LEU A 27 -7.28 -10.99 8.65
C LEU A 27 -7.65 -12.35 9.26
N ASP A 28 -8.71 -12.40 10.06
CA ASP A 28 -9.13 -13.62 10.76
C ASP A 28 -9.94 -14.56 9.83
N LEU A 29 -9.54 -15.82 9.75
CA LEU A 29 -10.15 -16.85 8.90
C LEU A 29 -10.67 -17.99 9.79
N GLY A 30 -11.92 -17.89 10.23
CA GLY A 30 -12.54 -18.91 11.08
C GLY A 30 -12.84 -20.23 10.35
N GLU A 31 -12.53 -21.37 10.97
CA GLU A 31 -12.95 -22.70 10.52
C GLU A 31 -14.37 -23.02 10.99
N GLY A 32 -15.26 -23.39 10.04
CA GLY A 32 -16.68 -23.65 10.31
C GLY A 32 -17.23 -24.94 9.68
N ALA A 33 -17.85 -25.74 10.53
CA ALA A 33 -18.37 -27.10 10.40
C ALA A 33 -19.25 -27.49 9.20
N ARG A 34 -19.28 -28.82 8.96
CA ARG A 34 -20.06 -29.59 7.96
C ARG A 34 -21.58 -29.43 8.11
N GLY A 35 -22.29 -29.22 6.99
CA GLY A 35 -23.74 -29.39 6.87
C GLY A 35 -24.20 -29.72 5.44
N LYS A 36 -25.05 -30.74 5.28
CA LYS A 36 -25.56 -31.28 4.00
C LYS A 36 -26.82 -30.55 3.50
N ARG A 37 -26.95 -30.30 2.18
CA ARG A 37 -27.99 -30.81 1.22
C ARG A 37 -28.41 -29.83 0.09
N LYS A 38 -28.48 -30.42 -1.12
CA LYS A 38 -29.47 -30.32 -2.23
C LYS A 38 -29.83 -28.95 -2.86
N GLY A 39 -29.18 -28.68 -4.00
CA GLY A 39 -29.74 -28.53 -5.36
C GLY A 39 -30.89 -27.55 -5.66
N LYS A 40 -30.62 -26.58 -6.56
CA LYS A 40 -31.38 -26.33 -7.81
C LYS A 40 -30.61 -25.33 -8.69
N VAL A 41 -30.39 -25.68 -9.96
CA VAL A 41 -29.79 -24.78 -10.97
C VAL A 41 -30.92 -24.03 -11.68
N ARG A 42 -30.89 -22.69 -11.65
CA ARG A 42 -31.58 -21.82 -12.60
C ARG A 42 -30.61 -20.70 -12.99
N GLY A 43 -30.49 -20.47 -14.29
CA GLY A 43 -29.55 -19.52 -14.88
C GLY A 43 -29.78 -18.11 -14.35
N ALA A 44 -28.70 -17.50 -13.85
CA ALA A 44 -28.66 -16.11 -13.41
C ALA A 44 -27.85 -15.29 -14.41
N LEU A 45 -28.38 -14.12 -14.77
CA LEU A 45 -27.66 -13.09 -15.51
C LEU A 45 -26.63 -12.46 -14.57
N CYS A 46 -25.37 -12.49 -15.00
CA CYS A 46 -24.19 -12.11 -14.25
C CYS A 46 -24.10 -10.59 -14.08
N THR A 47 -24.12 -10.11 -12.84
CA THR A 47 -23.84 -8.71 -12.50
C THR A 47 -22.35 -8.38 -12.67
N LYS A 48 -22.00 -7.09 -12.80
CA LYS A 48 -20.60 -6.64 -12.96
C LYS A 48 -19.67 -7.15 -11.84
N LYS A 49 -20.20 -7.30 -10.61
CA LYS A 49 -19.47 -7.90 -9.46
C LYS A 49 -19.30 -9.42 -9.58
N GLU A 50 -20.28 -10.14 -10.12
CA GLU A 50 -20.18 -11.60 -10.34
C GLU A 50 -19.20 -11.97 -11.47
N TRP A 51 -19.01 -11.06 -12.43
CA TRP A 51 -18.04 -11.23 -13.51
C TRP A 51 -16.60 -11.31 -12.98
N HIS A 52 -16.22 -10.43 -12.03
CA HIS A 52 -14.89 -10.45 -11.39
C HIS A 52 -14.64 -11.71 -10.55
N LYS A 53 -15.66 -12.19 -9.80
CA LYS A 53 -15.58 -13.46 -9.07
C LYS A 53 -15.28 -14.65 -9.99
N SER A 54 -15.87 -14.67 -11.19
CA SER A 54 -15.64 -15.75 -12.16
C SER A 54 -14.26 -15.72 -12.82
N ARG A 55 -13.67 -14.52 -13.00
CA ARG A 55 -12.42 -14.33 -13.74
C ARG A 55 -11.17 -14.37 -12.86
N TYR A 56 -11.27 -13.90 -11.62
CA TYR A 56 -10.14 -13.76 -10.70
C TYR A 56 -10.21 -14.69 -9.48
N GLY A 57 -11.25 -15.53 -9.37
CA GLY A 57 -11.29 -16.59 -8.36
C GLY A 57 -11.46 -16.13 -6.92
N ILE A 58 -11.91 -14.89 -6.68
CA ILE A 58 -12.13 -14.34 -5.34
C ILE A 58 -13.45 -14.92 -4.79
N SER A 59 -13.39 -15.78 -3.77
CA SER A 59 -14.57 -16.31 -3.06
C SER A 59 -14.87 -15.48 -1.81
N GLU A 60 -16.15 -15.10 -1.61
CA GLU A 60 -16.62 -14.50 -0.36
C GLU A 60 -16.65 -15.53 0.78
N ALA A 61 -16.25 -15.12 1.98
CA ALA A 61 -16.37 -15.90 3.20
C ALA A 61 -17.66 -15.50 3.95
N ILE A 62 -18.38 -16.52 4.46
CA ILE A 62 -19.64 -16.40 5.20
C ILE A 62 -19.32 -16.21 6.70
N GLY A 63 -19.96 -15.24 7.34
CA GLY A 63 -19.60 -14.73 8.67
C GLY A 63 -19.92 -15.62 9.88
N GLY A 64 -19.34 -15.23 11.03
CA GLY A 64 -19.57 -15.80 12.37
C GLY A 64 -19.43 -14.74 13.47
N THR A 65 -20.12 -14.96 14.59
CA THR A 65 -20.29 -14.05 15.75
C THR A 65 -19.24 -14.22 16.84
N ARG A 66 -18.98 -13.14 17.61
CA ARG A 66 -17.97 -13.01 18.69
C ARG A 66 -18.30 -13.74 19.99
N GLU A 67 -17.26 -14.29 20.64
CA GLU A 67 -17.16 -14.45 22.11
C GLU A 67 -15.70 -14.26 22.60
N ASN A 68 -15.56 -14.02 23.91
CA ASN A 68 -14.53 -13.22 24.59
C ASN A 68 -13.11 -13.82 24.74
N GLY A 69 -12.08 -12.96 24.63
CA GLY A 69 -11.13 -12.65 25.72
C GLY A 69 -9.92 -13.55 26.04
N VAL A 70 -8.73 -12.94 25.90
CA VAL A 70 -7.42 -13.12 26.61
C VAL A 70 -6.31 -13.98 25.98
N GLU A 71 -5.12 -13.34 25.93
CA GLU A 71 -3.74 -13.76 25.60
C GLU A 71 -3.29 -15.20 25.90
N LYS A 72 -2.59 -15.83 24.94
CA LYS A 72 -1.12 -16.09 24.97
C LYS A 72 -0.65 -16.80 23.69
N VAL A 73 0.44 -16.28 23.11
CA VAL A 73 1.16 -16.89 21.99
C VAL A 73 1.90 -18.14 22.46
N ALA A 74 1.56 -19.30 21.91
CA ALA A 74 2.33 -20.52 22.04
C ALA A 74 2.23 -21.38 20.76
N GLY A 75 3.34 -21.44 20.02
CA GLY A 75 3.77 -22.57 19.20
C GLY A 75 2.82 -23.09 18.12
N MET A 76 2.97 -22.60 16.88
CA MET A 76 2.53 -23.36 15.71
C MET A 76 3.62 -24.36 15.30
N ARG A 77 3.35 -25.64 15.58
CA ARG A 77 3.90 -26.77 14.83
C ARG A 77 3.22 -26.84 13.46
N GLU A 78 3.99 -27.28 12.48
CA GLU A 78 3.52 -27.71 11.15
C GLU A 78 2.30 -28.64 11.27
N ALA A 79 1.23 -28.32 10.55
CA ALA A 79 0.11 -29.21 10.31
C ALA A 79 -0.12 -29.33 8.80
N GLY A 80 -0.10 -30.58 8.35
CA GLY A 80 -0.06 -30.97 6.94
C GLY A 80 -1.28 -30.54 6.12
N SER A 81 -1.01 -30.41 4.83
CA SER A 81 -1.98 -30.11 3.79
C SER A 81 -3.03 -31.22 3.68
N LEU A 82 -4.30 -30.83 3.78
CA LEU A 82 -5.43 -31.58 3.23
C LEU A 82 -5.99 -30.78 2.05
N GLU A 83 -5.72 -31.26 0.83
CA GLU A 83 -6.23 -30.67 -0.40
C GLU A 83 -7.65 -31.17 -0.74
N PRO A 84 -8.61 -30.27 -0.98
CA PRO A 84 -9.78 -30.59 -1.78
C PRO A 84 -9.52 -30.22 -3.26
N LYS A 85 -9.62 -31.21 -4.15
CA LYS A 85 -9.62 -31.01 -5.60
C LYS A 85 -10.90 -30.28 -6.03
N SER A 86 -10.78 -29.01 -6.42
CA SER A 86 -11.84 -28.29 -7.13
C SER A 86 -11.97 -28.84 -8.56
N PRO A 87 -13.18 -29.19 -9.05
CA PRO A 87 -13.39 -29.72 -10.39
C PRO A 87 -13.25 -28.66 -11.50
N HIS A 88 -13.01 -27.39 -11.15
CA HIS A 88 -12.54 -26.36 -12.06
C HIS A 88 -11.25 -25.84 -11.44
N GLY A 89 -10.09 -26.17 -12.01
CA GLY A 89 -8.77 -25.93 -11.44
C GLY A 89 -8.49 -24.46 -11.15
N ARG A 90 -9.03 -23.96 -10.02
CA ARG A 90 -8.76 -22.63 -9.48
C ARG A 90 -7.49 -22.73 -8.68
N GLN A 91 -6.43 -22.12 -9.19
CA GLN A 91 -5.17 -21.97 -8.48
C GLN A 91 -5.42 -21.02 -7.29
N LYS A 92 -5.19 -21.49 -6.06
CA LYS A 92 -5.15 -20.61 -4.90
C LYS A 92 -3.92 -19.72 -5.02
N ILE A 93 -4.10 -18.40 -4.95
CA ILE A 93 -2.98 -17.47 -4.91
C ILE A 93 -2.57 -17.30 -3.45
N ASN A 94 -1.35 -17.71 -3.12
CA ASN A 94 -0.74 -17.49 -1.81
C ASN A 94 -0.03 -16.13 -1.81
N VAL A 95 -0.75 -15.08 -1.44
CA VAL A 95 -0.16 -13.80 -1.00
C VAL A 95 0.25 -13.99 0.46
N ARG A 96 1.50 -13.67 0.83
CA ARG A 96 1.98 -13.92 2.20
C ARG A 96 1.35 -12.99 3.23
N GLY A 97 1.12 -11.73 2.85
CA GLY A 97 0.45 -10.80 3.75
C GLY A 97 0.37 -9.38 3.22
N PHE A 98 -0.57 -8.64 3.82
CA PHE A 98 -0.63 -7.19 3.77
C PHE A 98 -0.16 -6.65 5.12
N TYR A 99 0.71 -5.64 5.10
CA TYR A 99 1.26 -4.99 6.28
C TYR A 99 0.91 -3.51 6.25
N CYS A 100 0.42 -3.00 7.38
CA CYS A 100 0.11 -1.59 7.60
C CYS A 100 0.44 -1.25 9.05
N ARG A 101 1.73 -1.31 9.38
CA ARG A 101 2.27 -1.15 10.74
C ARG A 101 3.20 0.06 10.82
N PRO A 102 3.33 0.72 11.99
CA PRO A 102 4.30 1.79 12.20
C PRO A 102 5.70 1.39 11.74
N ILE A 103 6.45 2.35 11.19
CA ILE A 103 7.84 2.13 10.75
C ILE A 103 8.65 1.55 11.93
N GLN A 104 8.54 2.16 13.09
CA GLN A 104 9.20 1.73 14.33
C GLN A 104 8.52 2.39 15.54
N GLN A 105 8.97 2.04 16.75
CA GLN A 105 8.42 2.58 18.00
C GLN A 105 9.02 3.94 18.39
N GLU A 106 10.23 4.24 17.92
CA GLU A 106 10.98 5.44 18.32
C GLU A 106 11.05 6.47 17.17
N PRO A 107 11.21 7.77 17.45
CA PRO A 107 11.37 8.80 16.42
C PRO A 107 12.46 8.46 15.39
N LEU A 108 12.25 8.90 14.14
CA LEU A 108 13.23 8.77 13.06
C LEU A 108 14.37 9.75 13.30
N ARG A 109 15.30 9.41 14.20
CA ARG A 109 16.46 10.24 14.47
C ARG A 109 17.52 9.95 13.39
N PRO A 110 17.94 10.95 12.59
CA PRO A 110 19.15 10.79 11.81
C PRO A 110 20.29 10.59 12.81
N SER A 111 20.92 9.41 12.81
CA SER A 111 22.16 9.29 13.57
C SER A 111 23.27 10.06 12.84
N SER A 112 24.39 10.32 13.51
CA SER A 112 25.43 11.17 12.94
C SER A 112 25.92 10.63 11.59
N ALA A 113 25.95 11.50 10.58
CA ALA A 113 26.22 11.18 9.17
C ALA A 113 27.54 10.41 8.93
N ASP A 114 28.48 10.47 9.88
CA ASP A 114 29.80 9.85 9.77
C ASP A 114 29.80 8.31 9.79
N ALA A 115 28.70 7.65 10.16
CA ALA A 115 28.65 6.17 10.22
C ALA A 115 28.11 5.48 8.95
N ALA A 116 27.40 6.19 8.06
CA ALA A 116 26.59 5.57 7.00
C ALA A 116 27.36 5.04 5.78
N ILE A 117 28.56 5.58 5.52
CA ILE A 117 29.28 5.39 4.26
C ILE A 117 29.90 3.98 4.13
N ARG A 118 29.85 3.15 5.18
CA ARG A 118 30.47 1.82 5.20
C ARG A 118 29.56 0.65 4.82
N ALA A 119 28.28 0.88 4.52
CA ALA A 119 27.29 -0.19 4.41
C ALA A 119 27.21 -0.94 3.07
N GLY A 120 28.13 -0.73 2.12
CA GLY A 120 28.21 -1.55 0.89
C GLY A 120 27.02 -1.46 -0.09
N ALA A 121 25.96 -0.72 0.24
CA ALA A 121 24.78 -0.59 -0.62
C ALA A 121 25.13 0.04 -1.98
N SER A 122 24.87 -0.68 -3.06
CA SER A 122 24.97 -0.17 -4.43
C SER A 122 23.70 0.58 -4.80
N ILE A 123 23.80 1.90 -4.96
CA ILE A 123 22.71 2.73 -5.48
C ILE A 123 22.92 2.88 -6.99
N GLN A 124 21.92 2.50 -7.78
CA GLN A 124 21.95 2.65 -9.24
C GLN A 124 20.73 3.44 -9.71
N ILE A 125 20.96 4.39 -10.63
CA ILE A 125 19.88 5.09 -11.33
C ILE A 125 19.53 4.25 -12.56
N LYS A 126 18.30 3.74 -12.61
CA LYS A 126 17.81 2.91 -13.71
C LYS A 126 16.70 3.63 -14.47
N SER A 127 16.93 3.90 -15.75
CA SER A 127 15.86 4.30 -16.67
C SER A 127 15.19 3.05 -17.22
N SER A 128 13.98 2.76 -16.77
CA SER A 128 13.25 1.54 -17.10
C SER A 128 11.73 1.75 -17.03
N GLU A 129 10.97 0.75 -17.49
CA GLU A 129 9.51 0.74 -17.40
C GLU A 129 9.08 -0.22 -16.30
N ILE A 130 8.31 0.28 -15.33
CA ILE A 130 8.05 -0.44 -14.06
C ILE A 130 7.36 -1.79 -14.24
N MET A 131 6.47 -1.94 -15.22
CA MET A 131 5.77 -3.21 -15.44
C MET A 131 6.75 -4.27 -15.95
N ARG A 132 7.70 -3.88 -16.81
CA ARG A 132 8.79 -4.77 -17.24
C ARG A 132 9.68 -5.19 -16.09
N GLU A 133 10.06 -4.26 -15.22
CA GLU A 133 10.90 -4.55 -14.07
C GLU A 133 10.21 -5.52 -13.10
N ILE A 134 8.94 -5.30 -12.76
CA ILE A 134 8.18 -6.22 -11.91
C ILE A 134 8.11 -7.63 -12.54
N GLN A 135 8.04 -7.71 -13.86
CA GLN A 135 7.88 -8.93 -14.63
C GLN A 135 9.20 -9.61 -15.02
N ASP A 136 10.35 -9.08 -14.61
CA ASP A 136 11.65 -9.67 -14.88
C ASP A 136 11.96 -10.78 -13.85
N GLU A 137 11.61 -12.02 -14.19
CA GLU A 137 11.74 -13.19 -13.30
C GLU A 137 13.20 -13.46 -12.90
N GLU A 138 14.13 -13.35 -13.84
CA GLU A 138 15.54 -13.68 -13.60
C GLU A 138 16.19 -12.70 -12.63
N GLU A 139 15.84 -11.42 -12.74
CA GLU A 139 16.48 -10.36 -11.98
C GLU A 139 15.74 -9.98 -10.69
N ASN A 140 14.41 -10.14 -10.64
CA ASN A 140 13.59 -9.45 -9.64
C ASN A 140 12.71 -10.37 -8.79
N GLU A 141 12.96 -11.68 -8.76
CA GLU A 141 12.39 -12.57 -7.73
C GLU A 141 12.70 -12.05 -6.31
N GLY A 142 11.65 -11.89 -5.51
CA GLY A 142 11.73 -11.35 -4.15
C GLY A 142 11.98 -9.84 -4.05
N ALA A 143 12.12 -9.12 -5.17
CA ALA A 143 12.37 -7.68 -5.16
C ALA A 143 11.19 -6.89 -4.54
N LEU A 144 11.48 -5.72 -3.98
CA LEU A 144 10.48 -4.80 -3.43
C LEU A 144 10.37 -3.56 -4.30
N PHE A 145 9.16 -3.21 -4.72
CA PHE A 145 8.89 -2.04 -5.56
C PHE A 145 8.11 -0.98 -4.80
N VAL A 146 8.72 0.19 -4.59
CA VAL A 146 8.04 1.36 -4.01
C VAL A 146 7.32 2.10 -5.13
N LEU A 147 6.00 1.91 -5.20
CA LEU A 147 5.15 2.48 -6.23
C LEU A 147 4.53 3.79 -5.76
N PRO A 148 4.37 4.79 -6.66
CA PRO A 148 3.52 5.92 -6.36
C PRO A 148 2.08 5.45 -6.18
N SER A 149 1.43 6.02 -5.18
CA SER A 149 0.07 5.76 -4.77
C SER A 149 -0.45 6.93 -3.93
N GLN A 150 -1.60 6.74 -3.28
CA GLN A 150 -2.20 7.61 -2.27
C GLN A 150 -1.90 7.02 -0.89
N LEU A 151 -2.10 7.79 0.17
CA LEU A 151 -1.82 7.35 1.53
C LEU A 151 -2.80 6.28 2.05
N ASN A 152 -3.82 5.93 1.28
CA ASN A 152 -4.68 4.76 1.52
C ASN A 152 -4.37 3.59 0.57
N GLY A 153 -3.38 3.75 -0.32
CA GLY A 153 -2.94 2.79 -1.33
C GLY A 153 -3.79 2.71 -2.61
N ALA A 154 -4.95 3.35 -2.66
CA ALA A 154 -5.87 3.28 -3.79
C ALA A 154 -5.77 4.50 -4.70
N GLU A 155 -5.59 4.26 -6.00
CA GLU A 155 -5.41 5.28 -7.03
C GLU A 155 -6.71 5.89 -7.51
N TYR A 156 -6.88 7.18 -7.23
CA TYR A 156 -8.00 7.99 -7.67
C TYR A 156 -7.52 9.03 -8.68
N THR A 157 -8.38 9.36 -9.64
CA THR A 157 -8.07 10.41 -10.63
C THR A 157 -8.24 11.83 -10.05
N SER A 158 -8.92 11.93 -8.91
CA SER A 158 -9.16 13.18 -8.18
C SER A 158 -9.58 12.88 -6.74
N HIS A 159 -9.44 13.87 -5.87
CA HIS A 159 -9.91 13.86 -4.49
C HIS A 159 -11.42 14.00 -4.35
N GLU A 160 -12.13 14.30 -5.44
CA GLU A 160 -13.58 14.43 -5.44
C GLU A 160 -14.28 13.07 -5.34
N ARG A 161 -15.39 13.01 -4.59
CA ARG A 161 -16.17 11.78 -4.34
C ARG A 161 -16.57 10.97 -5.57
N ARG A 162 -16.75 11.64 -6.72
CA ARG A 162 -17.15 11.00 -7.99
C ARG A 162 -15.99 10.26 -8.68
N SER A 163 -14.78 10.39 -8.17
CA SER A 163 -13.54 9.89 -8.77
C SER A 163 -12.91 8.74 -7.98
N ILE A 164 -13.61 8.21 -6.98
CA ILE A 164 -13.19 7.02 -6.23
C ILE A 164 -13.29 5.82 -7.17
N VAL A 165 -12.16 5.18 -7.43
CA VAL A 165 -12.07 3.95 -8.23
C VAL A 165 -12.66 2.79 -7.43
N GLU A 166 -13.50 1.98 -8.07
CA GLU A 166 -14.16 0.84 -7.41
C GLU A 166 -13.62 -0.52 -7.90
N VAL A 167 -12.98 -0.56 -9.08
CA VAL A 167 -12.40 -1.79 -9.64
C VAL A 167 -11.02 -1.55 -10.27
N VAL A 168 -10.12 -2.51 -10.09
CA VAL A 168 -8.73 -2.45 -10.58
C VAL A 168 -8.64 -2.22 -12.10
N GLU A 169 -9.64 -2.62 -12.88
CA GLU A 169 -9.65 -2.38 -14.32
C GLU A 169 -9.64 -0.91 -14.71
N GLU A 170 -10.09 -0.01 -13.84
CA GLU A 170 -10.04 1.43 -14.10
C GLU A 170 -8.60 1.95 -14.21
N TYR A 171 -7.65 1.32 -13.51
CA TYR A 171 -6.22 1.63 -13.60
C TYR A 171 -5.64 1.48 -15.00
N LYS A 172 -6.29 0.69 -15.88
CA LYS A 172 -5.84 0.56 -17.28
C LYS A 172 -5.80 1.91 -18.00
N ARG A 173 -6.66 2.85 -17.60
CA ARG A 173 -6.76 4.18 -18.20
C ARG A 173 -5.70 5.15 -17.70
N ASP A 174 -5.07 4.85 -16.56
CA ASP A 174 -4.05 5.70 -15.96
C ASP A 174 -2.65 5.20 -16.31
N ASN A 175 -1.86 6.04 -16.98
CA ASN A 175 -0.50 5.72 -17.42
C ASN A 175 0.59 6.14 -16.44
N THR A 176 0.24 6.62 -15.24
CA THR A 176 1.21 6.90 -14.18
C THR A 176 1.82 5.61 -13.63
N GLY A 177 2.96 5.75 -12.94
CA GLY A 177 3.76 4.61 -12.47
C GLY A 177 3.01 3.68 -11.50
N GLY A 178 2.11 4.23 -10.68
CA GLY A 178 1.41 3.52 -9.61
C GLY A 178 0.44 2.50 -10.15
N PRO A 179 -0.61 2.93 -10.89
CA PRO A 179 -1.54 2.07 -11.59
C PRO A 179 -0.84 1.05 -12.48
N ARG A 180 0.23 1.43 -13.17
CA ARG A 180 1.03 0.51 -14.00
C ARG A 180 1.72 -0.57 -13.17
N GLY A 181 2.43 -0.21 -12.10
CA GLY A 181 3.10 -1.17 -11.23
C GLY A 181 2.12 -2.13 -10.55
N GLN A 182 0.97 -1.61 -10.07
CA GLN A 182 -0.09 -2.43 -9.50
C GLN A 182 -0.71 -3.40 -10.52
N LEU A 183 -0.89 -2.96 -11.77
CA LEU A 183 -1.37 -3.81 -12.85
C LEU A 183 -0.36 -4.87 -13.29
N ALA A 184 0.94 -4.71 -13.01
CA ALA A 184 1.97 -5.68 -13.39
C ALA A 184 2.02 -6.92 -12.47
N ALA A 185 1.51 -6.79 -11.25
CA ALA A 185 1.34 -7.87 -10.29
C ALA A 185 -0.07 -8.49 -10.36
N HIS A 186 -0.30 -9.53 -9.56
CA HIS A 186 -1.58 -10.20 -9.50
C HIS A 186 -2.71 -9.22 -9.07
N PRO A 187 -3.81 -9.08 -9.84
CA PRO A 187 -4.80 -8.01 -9.68
C PRO A 187 -5.56 -8.03 -8.35
N ALA A 188 -5.62 -9.19 -7.68
CA ALA A 188 -6.24 -9.30 -6.36
C ALA A 188 -5.57 -8.41 -5.30
N ALA A 189 -4.26 -8.13 -5.42
CA ALA A 189 -3.57 -7.25 -4.49
C ALA A 189 -4.10 -5.81 -4.58
N ALA A 190 -4.17 -5.26 -5.80
CA ALA A 190 -4.71 -3.93 -6.04
C ALA A 190 -6.20 -3.84 -5.69
N GLN A 191 -6.99 -4.86 -6.04
CA GLN A 191 -8.42 -4.87 -5.68
C GLN A 191 -8.63 -4.91 -4.17
N PHE A 192 -7.83 -5.68 -3.42
CA PHE A 192 -7.88 -5.67 -1.96
C PHE A 192 -7.65 -4.26 -1.40
N VAL A 193 -6.65 -3.54 -1.92
CA VAL A 193 -6.36 -2.18 -1.46
C VAL A 193 -7.52 -1.24 -1.79
N ILE A 194 -8.08 -1.31 -3.00
CA ILE A 194 -9.26 -0.53 -3.40
C ILE A 194 -10.45 -0.78 -2.47
N ASP A 195 -10.78 -2.04 -2.21
CA ASP A 195 -11.94 -2.44 -1.41
C ASP A 195 -11.82 -2.04 0.07
N ASN A 196 -10.59 -1.84 0.56
CA ASN A 196 -10.32 -1.55 1.96
C ASN A 196 -9.80 -0.13 2.20
N ALA A 197 -9.59 0.68 1.16
CA ALA A 197 -9.00 2.01 1.27
C ALA A 197 -9.89 2.99 2.05
N ALA A 198 -9.30 3.73 3.00
CA ALA A 198 -10.02 4.79 3.69
C ALA A 198 -10.46 5.88 2.70
N ASN A 199 -11.74 6.24 2.73
CA ASN A 199 -12.33 7.27 1.89
C ASN A 199 -13.59 7.86 2.55
N GLU A 200 -14.22 8.85 1.92
CA GLU A 200 -15.43 9.51 2.44
C GLU A 200 -16.61 8.54 2.71
N ARG A 201 -16.64 7.36 2.07
CA ARG A 201 -17.65 6.31 2.30
C ARG A 201 -17.21 5.26 3.33
N GLN A 202 -15.92 5.17 3.65
CA GLN A 202 -15.31 4.18 4.53
C GLN A 202 -14.15 4.81 5.30
N GLN A 203 -14.44 5.41 6.45
CA GLN A 203 -13.40 6.14 7.22
C GLN A 203 -12.43 5.22 7.95
N GLU A 204 -12.88 4.01 8.33
CA GLU A 204 -12.11 3.01 9.07
C GLU A 204 -11.23 2.11 8.16
N GLY A 205 -11.03 2.51 6.90
CA GLY A 205 -10.21 1.77 5.95
C GLY A 205 -8.70 1.92 6.15
N ILE A 206 -7.94 1.38 5.21
CA ILE A 206 -6.49 1.50 5.11
C ILE A 206 -6.11 2.99 5.03
N ASN A 207 -5.24 3.43 5.93
CA ASN A 207 -4.74 4.80 6.00
C ASN A 207 -3.32 4.80 6.61
N ALA A 208 -2.32 5.15 5.82
CA ALA A 208 -0.90 5.14 6.20
C ALA A 208 -0.52 6.26 7.20
N VAL A 209 -1.36 7.29 7.36
CA VAL A 209 -1.07 8.49 8.17
C VAL A 209 -2.02 8.65 9.36
N ASP A 210 -2.92 7.70 9.60
CA ASP A 210 -3.93 7.82 10.66
C ASP A 210 -3.32 8.03 12.06
N GLN A 211 -2.21 7.36 12.38
CA GLN A 211 -1.53 7.54 13.66
C GLN A 211 -0.89 8.93 13.77
N LEU A 212 -0.24 9.40 12.70
CA LEU A 212 0.32 10.74 12.66
C LEU A 212 -0.76 11.82 12.82
N LEU A 213 -1.93 11.62 12.20
CA LEU A 213 -3.07 12.54 12.28
C LEU A 213 -3.81 12.49 13.63
N LYS A 214 -3.47 11.56 14.54
CA LYS A 214 -3.98 11.57 15.91
C LYS A 214 -3.20 12.51 16.83
N VAL A 215 -2.03 12.99 16.41
CA VAL A 215 -1.20 13.91 17.19
C VAL A 215 -1.87 15.29 17.23
N GLU A 216 -2.10 15.81 18.44
CA GLU A 216 -2.66 17.15 18.65
C GLU A 216 -1.75 18.21 18.01
N GLY A 217 -2.33 19.25 17.40
CA GLY A 217 -1.60 20.24 16.61
C GLY A 217 -1.38 19.83 15.15
N ILE A 218 -1.03 18.57 14.85
CA ILE A 218 -0.90 18.09 13.46
C ILE A 218 -2.26 18.11 12.76
N LYS A 219 -3.30 17.57 13.40
CA LYS A 219 -4.66 17.47 12.84
C LYS A 219 -5.34 18.81 12.57
N GLU A 220 -4.83 19.90 13.14
CA GLU A 220 -5.35 21.24 12.88
C GLU A 220 -5.01 21.71 11.46
N VAL A 221 -3.91 21.19 10.92
CA VAL A 221 -3.30 21.65 9.66
C VAL A 221 -3.33 20.57 8.59
N LEU A 222 -3.23 19.30 8.98
CA LEU A 222 -3.23 18.16 8.07
C LEU A 222 -4.53 17.36 8.16
N GLU A 223 -5.08 16.98 7.01
CA GLU A 223 -6.26 16.13 6.92
C GLU A 223 -6.11 15.14 5.76
N LEU A 224 -6.50 13.88 5.95
CA LEU A 224 -6.54 12.93 4.86
C LEU A 224 -7.93 12.89 4.23
N ARG A 225 -8.02 13.18 2.93
CA ARG A 225 -9.26 13.13 2.17
C ARG A 225 -9.11 12.26 0.94
N ASN A 226 -9.84 11.14 0.92
CA ASN A 226 -9.79 10.15 -0.17
C ASN A 226 -8.34 9.80 -0.55
N GLY A 227 -7.50 9.50 0.44
CA GLY A 227 -6.10 9.12 0.20
C GLY A 227 -5.12 10.27 -0.08
N TYR A 228 -5.60 11.50 -0.29
CA TYR A 228 -4.74 12.68 -0.45
C TYR A 228 -4.59 13.44 0.87
N LEU A 229 -3.38 13.89 1.17
CA LEU A 229 -3.12 14.74 2.33
C LEU A 229 -3.37 16.21 1.98
N GLU A 230 -4.43 16.78 2.54
CA GLU A 230 -4.72 18.20 2.51
C GLU A 230 -3.85 18.93 3.55
N ILE A 231 -3.27 20.05 3.13
CA ILE A 231 -2.48 20.96 3.98
C ILE A 231 -3.18 22.31 4.03
N LYS A 232 -3.84 22.58 5.16
CA LYS A 232 -4.50 23.85 5.46
C LYS A 232 -3.46 24.92 5.78
N GLU A 233 -3.78 26.18 5.50
CA GLU A 233 -2.93 27.30 5.92
C GLU A 233 -2.86 27.37 7.46
N PRO A 234 -1.65 27.31 8.07
CA PRO A 234 -1.48 27.57 9.50
C PRO A 234 -1.97 28.98 9.88
N LYS A 235 -2.45 29.16 11.11
CA LYS A 235 -2.93 30.48 11.56
C LYS A 235 -1.80 31.51 11.70
N ASP A 236 -0.60 31.02 12.00
CA ASP A 236 0.62 31.80 12.20
C ASP A 236 1.86 30.93 11.98
N GLU A 237 3.03 31.58 11.94
CA GLU A 237 4.34 30.94 11.73
C GLU A 237 4.74 30.01 12.89
N GLU A 238 4.25 30.26 14.10
CA GLU A 238 4.58 29.44 15.27
C GLU A 238 3.86 28.08 15.20
N LEU A 239 2.60 28.05 14.76
CA LEU A 239 1.90 26.81 14.45
C LEU A 239 2.58 26.04 13.31
N GLU A 240 3.09 26.75 12.29
CA GLU A 240 3.85 26.13 11.19
C GLU A 240 5.07 25.37 11.74
N LYS A 241 5.91 26.05 12.55
CA LYS A 241 7.10 25.45 13.19
C LYS A 241 6.72 24.30 14.11
N GLN A 242 5.67 24.47 14.91
CA GLN A 242 5.18 23.45 15.83
C GLN A 242 4.76 22.19 15.08
N VAL A 243 4.00 22.31 14.00
CA VAL A 243 3.56 21.16 13.19
C VAL A 243 4.77 20.44 12.59
N LEU A 244 5.75 21.15 12.05
CA LEU A 244 6.96 20.52 11.52
C LEU A 244 7.76 19.78 12.59
N ALA A 245 7.90 20.34 13.79
CA ALA A 245 8.57 19.69 14.91
C ALA A 245 7.82 18.44 15.37
N LEU A 246 6.49 18.53 15.53
CA LEU A 246 5.64 17.39 15.87
C LEU A 246 5.72 16.30 14.81
N MET A 247 5.79 16.65 13.53
CA MET A 247 6.02 15.68 12.46
C MET A 247 7.37 14.99 12.65
N ASP A 248 8.46 15.73 12.84
CA ASP A 248 9.80 15.13 13.02
C ASP A 248 9.84 14.14 14.19
N GLU A 249 9.10 14.43 15.27
CA GLU A 249 8.94 13.54 16.41
C GLU A 249 8.08 12.30 16.10
N ASN A 250 7.06 12.42 15.23
CA ASN A 250 6.01 11.41 15.05
C ASN A 250 6.02 10.69 13.68
N LEU A 251 6.91 11.03 12.75
CA LEU A 251 6.98 10.39 11.42
C LEU A 251 7.23 8.88 11.49
N HIS A 252 7.80 8.38 12.58
CA HIS A 252 7.99 6.94 12.83
C HIS A 252 6.66 6.18 12.95
N SER A 253 5.57 6.87 13.29
CA SER A 253 4.21 6.29 13.38
C SER A 253 3.54 6.08 12.03
N LEU A 254 4.12 6.62 10.94
CA LEU A 254 3.64 6.33 9.59
C LEU A 254 3.62 4.82 9.34
N ARG A 255 2.64 4.37 8.57
CA ARG A 255 2.43 2.95 8.31
C ARG A 255 2.59 2.66 6.82
N PRO A 256 3.81 2.35 6.34
CA PRO A 256 4.01 1.93 4.96
C PRO A 256 3.05 0.79 4.62
N LEU A 257 2.36 0.93 3.50
CA LEU A 257 1.41 -0.07 3.03
C LEU A 257 2.18 -1.07 2.18
N VAL A 258 2.36 -2.30 2.68
CA VAL A 258 3.19 -3.30 2.00
C VAL A 258 2.37 -4.55 1.70
N MET A 259 2.42 -5.00 0.45
CA MET A 259 1.96 -6.33 0.04
C MET A 259 3.16 -7.20 -0.28
N GLU A 260 3.21 -8.40 0.29
CA GLU A 260 4.34 -9.32 0.12
C GLU A 260 3.97 -10.60 -0.64
N ASP A 261 4.99 -11.15 -1.30
CA ASP A 261 4.93 -12.42 -2.03
C ASP A 261 3.78 -12.47 -3.06
N ILE A 262 3.58 -11.36 -3.78
CA ILE A 262 2.57 -11.22 -4.83
C ILE A 262 3.14 -11.77 -6.14
N PRO A 263 2.45 -12.69 -6.83
CA PRO A 263 2.89 -13.12 -8.15
C PRO A 263 2.91 -11.96 -9.15
N ALA A 264 3.94 -11.89 -10.00
CA ALA A 264 4.07 -10.93 -11.10
C ALA A 264 3.21 -11.31 -12.34
N SER A 265 2.08 -11.99 -12.12
CA SER A 265 1.13 -12.46 -13.15
C SER A 265 0.09 -11.40 -13.55
N GLY A 266 0.51 -10.14 -13.65
CA GLY A 266 -0.35 -9.04 -14.05
C GLY A 266 -0.43 -8.82 -15.55
N LEU A 267 -0.85 -7.62 -15.97
CA LEU A 267 -0.80 -7.16 -17.34
C LEU A 267 0.62 -6.80 -17.75
N THR A 268 0.90 -6.85 -19.05
CA THR A 268 2.17 -6.36 -19.62
C THR A 268 2.09 -4.86 -19.93
N PRO A 269 3.21 -4.20 -20.30
CA PRO A 269 3.25 -2.75 -20.52
C PRO A 269 2.24 -2.20 -21.54
N ASN A 270 1.75 -3.03 -22.46
CA ASN A 270 0.73 -2.67 -23.46
C ASN A 270 -0.71 -2.69 -22.89
N LYS A 271 -0.88 -3.11 -21.63
CA LYS A 271 -2.17 -3.22 -20.92
C LYS A 271 -3.21 -4.06 -21.66
N GLY A 272 -2.75 -5.10 -22.35
CA GLY A 272 -3.58 -6.04 -23.09
C GLY A 272 -4.63 -6.74 -22.20
N ARG A 273 -5.53 -7.50 -22.84
CA ARG A 273 -6.61 -8.20 -22.11
C ARG A 273 -6.16 -9.44 -21.34
N ARG A 274 -4.96 -9.96 -21.64
CA ARG A 274 -4.42 -11.20 -21.09
C ARG A 274 -3.31 -10.86 -20.10
N ALA A 275 -3.41 -11.39 -18.90
CA ALA A 275 -2.35 -11.36 -17.91
C ALA A 275 -1.22 -12.33 -18.30
N THR A 276 -0.02 -12.08 -17.80
CA THR A 276 1.13 -13.00 -17.94
C THR A 276 0.91 -14.26 -17.11
N ASP A 277 1.66 -15.30 -17.43
CA ASP A 277 1.72 -16.57 -16.71
C ASP A 277 2.92 -16.65 -15.73
N MET A 278 3.65 -15.53 -15.56
CA MET A 278 4.77 -15.41 -14.61
C MET A 278 4.34 -15.73 -13.18
N GLN A 279 5.11 -16.58 -12.50
CA GLN A 279 4.78 -17.06 -11.15
C GLN A 279 5.74 -16.54 -10.06
N HIS A 280 6.86 -15.94 -10.47
CA HIS A 280 7.80 -15.28 -9.58
C HIS A 280 7.10 -14.19 -8.77
N LYS A 281 7.62 -13.90 -7.59
CA LYS A 281 6.96 -13.11 -6.56
C LYS A 281 7.74 -11.85 -6.26
N VAL A 282 6.99 -10.78 -6.02
CA VAL A 282 7.53 -9.47 -5.66
C VAL A 282 6.78 -8.91 -4.45
N GLY A 283 7.40 -7.95 -3.78
CA GLY A 283 6.73 -7.08 -2.82
C GLY A 283 6.36 -5.74 -3.46
N LEU A 284 5.22 -5.18 -3.08
CA LEU A 284 4.81 -3.82 -3.48
C LEU A 284 4.64 -2.96 -2.23
N VAL A 285 5.25 -1.77 -2.22
CA VAL A 285 4.96 -0.71 -1.24
C VAL A 285 4.13 0.36 -1.93
N TYR A 286 2.95 0.66 -1.40
CA TYR A 286 2.11 1.75 -1.87
C TYR A 286 2.48 3.01 -1.10
N ALA A 287 3.21 3.92 -1.75
CA ALA A 287 3.73 5.12 -1.13
C ALA A 287 3.24 6.37 -1.86
N SER A 288 2.89 7.41 -1.11
CA SER A 288 2.30 8.63 -1.65
C SER A 288 3.18 9.83 -1.40
N ALA A 289 3.40 10.63 -2.44
CA ALA A 289 3.81 12.00 -2.24
C ALA A 289 2.64 12.82 -1.67
N VAL A 290 2.94 13.99 -1.11
CA VAL A 290 1.92 14.99 -0.77
C VAL A 290 1.86 16.00 -1.92
N PRO A 291 0.68 16.29 -2.51
CA PRO A 291 0.58 17.26 -3.60
C PRO A 291 1.08 18.65 -3.18
N VAL A 292 1.97 19.25 -3.97
CA VAL A 292 2.45 20.62 -3.74
C VAL A 292 1.85 21.54 -4.78
N GLN A 293 1.06 22.52 -4.35
CA GLN A 293 0.31 23.44 -5.23
C GLN A 293 -0.56 22.69 -6.26
N ALA A 294 -1.08 21.53 -5.87
CA ALA A 294 -1.86 20.64 -6.72
C ALA A 294 -3.06 20.04 -5.96
N TYR A 295 -4.08 19.60 -6.70
CA TYR A 295 -5.33 19.04 -6.17
C TYR A 295 -6.01 19.94 -5.13
N MET A 296 -6.12 19.51 -3.87
CA MET A 296 -6.71 20.30 -2.76
C MET A 296 -5.73 21.30 -2.15
N ASN A 297 -4.43 21.16 -2.42
CA ASN A 297 -3.38 22.02 -1.88
C ASN A 297 -3.09 23.21 -2.79
N LYS A 298 -4.10 23.71 -3.50
CA LYS A 298 -4.01 24.89 -4.39
C LYS A 298 -5.09 25.92 -4.05
N GLY A 299 -4.82 27.18 -4.36
CA GLY A 299 -5.77 28.28 -4.19
C GLY A 299 -5.63 29.03 -2.86
N PRO A 300 -6.53 29.99 -2.56
CA PRO A 300 -6.32 30.99 -1.51
C PRO A 300 -6.39 30.46 -0.08
N LYS A 301 -6.87 29.22 0.11
CA LYS A 301 -6.94 28.56 1.43
C LYS A 301 -5.83 27.53 1.64
N ALA A 302 -5.06 27.24 0.59
CA ALA A 302 -3.99 26.27 0.67
C ALA A 302 -2.79 26.89 1.39
N ALA A 303 -2.10 26.05 2.17
CA ALA A 303 -0.82 26.38 2.76
C ALA A 303 0.13 27.09 1.77
N ASN A 304 0.96 28.00 2.27
CA ASN A 304 2.06 28.52 1.47
C ASN A 304 2.95 27.37 0.93
N ARG A 305 3.54 27.59 -0.25
CA ARG A 305 4.29 26.55 -0.97
C ARG A 305 5.47 26.00 -0.16
N ALA A 306 6.19 26.85 0.57
CA ALA A 306 7.38 26.43 1.33
C ALA A 306 7.00 25.42 2.43
N PHE A 307 5.93 25.72 3.16
CA PHE A 307 5.40 24.81 4.17
C PHE A 307 4.94 23.48 3.56
N GLN A 308 4.21 23.52 2.43
CA GLN A 308 3.80 22.30 1.74
C GLN A 308 4.98 21.41 1.34
N GLU A 309 6.05 22.01 0.80
CA GLU A 309 7.27 21.27 0.43
C GLU A 309 7.97 20.66 1.65
N CYS A 310 7.97 21.35 2.80
CA CYS A 310 8.49 20.83 4.07
C CYS A 310 7.71 19.61 4.59
N VAL A 311 6.39 19.64 4.51
CA VAL A 311 5.51 18.50 4.86
C VAL A 311 5.73 17.35 3.88
N ALA A 312 5.72 17.63 2.57
CA ALA A 312 5.89 16.64 1.53
C ALA A 312 7.23 15.88 1.66
N ARG A 313 8.33 16.59 1.88
CA ARG A 313 9.67 16.00 2.03
C ARG A 313 9.76 15.07 3.24
N ARG A 314 9.12 15.42 4.35
CA ARG A 314 9.06 14.60 5.58
C ARG A 314 8.33 13.28 5.34
N ILE A 315 7.13 13.37 4.78
CA ILE A 315 6.30 12.20 4.44
C ILE A 315 7.01 11.30 3.41
N LEU A 316 7.66 11.87 2.41
CA LEU A 316 8.46 11.11 1.42
C LEU A 316 9.63 10.38 2.06
N THR A 317 10.43 11.09 2.87
CA THR A 317 11.61 10.52 3.54
C THR A 317 11.21 9.35 4.42
N ALA A 318 10.16 9.51 5.23
CA ALA A 318 9.69 8.47 6.14
C ALA A 318 9.15 7.24 5.39
N GLN A 319 8.42 7.41 4.27
CA GLN A 319 7.95 6.27 3.48
C GLN A 319 9.08 5.50 2.79
N TYR A 320 10.06 6.20 2.19
CA TYR A 320 11.23 5.53 1.63
C TYR A 320 12.03 4.80 2.71
N PHE A 321 12.25 5.43 3.86
CA PHE A 321 12.94 4.80 4.99
C PHE A 321 12.18 3.56 5.48
N GLY A 322 10.85 3.67 5.65
CA GLY A 322 9.99 2.56 6.05
C GLY A 322 10.04 1.38 5.07
N ALA A 323 10.05 1.66 3.77
CA ALA A 323 10.21 0.63 2.73
C ALA A 323 11.57 -0.09 2.84
N LEU A 324 12.67 0.66 3.00
CA LEU A 324 14.01 0.10 3.16
C LEU A 324 14.14 -0.73 4.45
N LYS A 325 13.60 -0.23 5.56
CA LYS A 325 13.56 -0.95 6.84
C LYS A 325 12.79 -2.27 6.71
N HIS A 326 11.61 -2.23 6.10
CA HIS A 326 10.81 -3.43 5.86
C HIS A 326 11.55 -4.43 4.95
N ALA A 327 12.21 -3.95 3.89
CA ALA A 327 13.04 -4.80 3.03
C ALA A 327 14.16 -5.50 3.81
N ALA A 328 14.82 -4.79 4.71
CA ALA A 328 15.91 -5.31 5.53
C ALA A 328 15.44 -6.34 6.57
N GLU A 329 14.31 -6.09 7.22
CA GLU A 329 13.69 -7.05 8.15
C GLU A 329 13.34 -8.36 7.43
N TRP A 330 12.72 -8.25 6.25
CA TRP A 330 12.40 -9.40 5.40
C TRP A 330 13.67 -10.15 4.96
N ALA A 331 14.70 -9.41 4.52
CA ALA A 331 15.98 -9.97 4.08
C ALA A 331 16.68 -10.74 5.20
N SER A 332 16.67 -10.17 6.41
CA SER A 332 17.21 -10.79 7.62
C SER A 332 16.46 -12.07 7.99
N GLU A 333 15.12 -12.04 7.99
CA GLU A 333 14.28 -13.21 8.27
C GLU A 333 14.52 -14.34 7.27
N LYS A 334 14.64 -14.00 5.97
CA LYS A 334 14.85 -14.97 4.89
C LYS A 334 16.31 -15.38 4.70
N LYS A 335 17.26 -14.66 5.30
CA LYS A 335 18.71 -14.79 5.06
C LYS A 335 19.05 -14.65 3.56
N LEU A 336 18.40 -13.69 2.90
CA LEU A 336 18.57 -13.38 1.48
C LEU A 336 18.83 -11.89 1.30
N GLN A 337 19.50 -11.53 0.21
CA GLN A 337 19.53 -10.14 -0.23
C GLN A 337 18.20 -9.76 -0.86
N ARG A 338 17.86 -8.47 -0.77
CA ARG A 338 16.64 -7.93 -1.38
C ARG A 338 16.94 -6.70 -2.19
N LYS A 339 16.61 -6.76 -3.48
CA LYS A 339 16.66 -5.60 -4.39
C LYS A 339 15.44 -4.71 -4.11
N VAL A 340 15.66 -3.40 -4.00
CA VAL A 340 14.60 -2.41 -3.75
C VAL A 340 14.59 -1.38 -4.87
N PHE A 341 13.44 -1.22 -5.52
CA PHE A 341 13.22 -0.20 -6.54
C PHE A 341 12.48 0.99 -5.92
N LEU A 342 13.13 2.16 -5.93
CA LEU A 342 12.54 3.40 -5.44
C LEU A 342 12.04 4.23 -6.64
N MET A 343 10.73 4.29 -6.85
CA MET A 343 10.18 5.19 -7.86
C MET A 343 10.17 6.63 -7.35
N PRO A 344 10.35 7.63 -8.23
CA PRO A 344 10.30 9.03 -7.86
C PRO A 344 8.88 9.52 -7.58
N LEU A 345 8.47 9.37 -6.32
CA LEU A 345 7.13 9.71 -5.85
C LEU A 345 6.84 11.20 -6.03
N GLY A 346 5.75 11.54 -6.73
CA GLY A 346 5.17 12.88 -6.77
C GLY A 346 5.68 13.84 -7.86
N GLY A 347 6.69 13.45 -8.66
CA GLY A 347 7.26 14.34 -9.69
C GLY A 347 6.39 14.53 -10.94
N GLY A 348 5.27 13.81 -11.05
CA GLY A 348 4.28 13.99 -12.11
C GLY A 348 3.15 14.93 -11.66
N VAL A 349 1.94 14.39 -11.59
CA VAL A 349 0.72 15.16 -11.31
C VAL A 349 0.66 15.82 -9.93
N PHE A 350 1.51 15.40 -8.97
CA PHE A 350 1.56 16.00 -7.62
C PHE A 350 2.53 17.18 -7.54
N ASN A 351 3.24 17.51 -8.64
CA ASN A 351 4.04 18.71 -8.80
C ASN A 351 5.10 18.93 -7.69
N ASN A 352 5.67 17.83 -7.18
CA ASN A 352 6.79 17.91 -6.24
C ASN A 352 8.08 18.25 -6.99
N PRO A 353 8.92 19.19 -6.48
CA PRO A 353 10.22 19.48 -7.07
C PRO A 353 11.12 18.24 -7.07
N TRP A 354 11.90 18.07 -8.13
CA TRP A 354 12.78 16.91 -8.29
C TRP A 354 13.85 16.85 -7.21
N GLU A 355 14.36 18.02 -6.83
CA GLU A 355 15.30 18.20 -5.72
C GLU A 355 14.73 17.65 -4.42
N SER A 356 13.46 17.94 -4.12
CA SER A 356 12.81 17.42 -2.90
C SER A 356 12.68 15.90 -2.92
N ILE A 357 12.34 15.31 -4.08
CA ILE A 357 12.21 13.85 -4.23
C ILE A 357 13.57 13.18 -4.06
N CYS A 358 14.60 13.65 -4.78
CA CYS A 358 15.95 13.12 -4.71
C CYS A 358 16.55 13.26 -3.30
N SER A 359 16.38 14.43 -2.65
CA SER A 359 16.84 14.63 -1.27
C SER A 359 16.12 13.70 -0.29
N SER A 360 14.81 13.47 -0.45
CA SER A 360 14.08 12.52 0.39
C SER A 360 14.58 11.07 0.23
N MET A 361 14.85 10.62 -1.00
CA MET A 361 15.43 9.29 -1.24
C MET A 361 16.83 9.17 -0.63
N ALA A 362 17.68 10.19 -0.82
CA ALA A 362 19.03 10.22 -0.28
C ALA A 362 19.01 10.19 1.26
N ASN A 363 18.19 11.03 1.89
CA ASN A 363 18.04 11.08 3.35
C ASN A 363 17.52 9.76 3.91
N ALA A 364 16.53 9.14 3.26
CA ALA A 364 16.01 7.85 3.66
C ALA A 364 17.08 6.75 3.58
N THR A 365 17.87 6.74 2.51
CA THR A 365 18.93 5.75 2.29
C THR A 365 20.07 5.93 3.29
N LEU A 366 20.47 7.18 3.53
CA LEU A 366 21.49 7.52 4.53
C LEU A 366 21.02 7.14 5.94
N GLY A 367 19.81 7.55 6.31
CA GLY A 367 19.19 7.21 7.60
C GLY A 367 19.06 5.69 7.79
N PHE A 368 18.71 4.95 6.74
CA PHE A 368 18.63 3.50 6.78
C PHE A 368 20.01 2.84 6.96
N ALA A 369 21.03 3.27 6.22
CA ALA A 369 22.39 2.74 6.38
C ALA A 369 22.92 2.94 7.81
N LEU A 370 22.64 4.11 8.38
CA LEU A 370 22.91 4.43 9.76
C LEU A 370 22.19 3.50 10.74
N PHE A 371 20.88 3.32 10.57
CA PHE A 371 20.07 2.40 11.38
C PHE A 371 20.64 0.98 11.34
N ALA A 372 20.93 0.46 10.13
CA ALA A 372 21.47 -0.88 9.94
C ALA A 372 22.83 -1.07 10.65
N CYS A 373 23.70 -0.05 10.64
CA CYS A 373 24.97 -0.12 11.36
C CYS A 373 24.80 -0.25 12.87
N PHE A 374 23.88 0.50 13.51
CA PHE A 374 23.72 0.47 14.96
C PHE A 374 23.03 -0.80 15.47
N ASP A 375 21.94 -1.22 14.82
CA ASP A 375 21.17 -2.39 15.26
C ASP A 375 21.94 -3.70 15.05
N LEU A 376 22.74 -3.80 13.99
CA LEU A 376 23.56 -4.99 13.74
C LEU A 376 24.80 -5.05 14.64
N LEU A 377 25.32 -3.92 15.12
CA LEU A 377 26.49 -3.88 16.01
C LEU A 377 26.16 -4.28 17.46
N GLY A 378 24.89 -4.25 17.86
CA GLY A 378 24.41 -4.81 19.14
C GLY A 378 24.37 -6.34 19.18
N SER A 379 24.45 -7.00 18.02
CA SER A 379 24.50 -8.45 17.88
C SER A 379 25.89 -8.85 17.37
N THR A 380 26.64 -9.65 18.12
CA THR A 380 28.04 -10.02 17.83
C THR A 380 28.26 -10.89 16.58
N ARG A 381 27.33 -10.90 15.62
CA ARG A 381 27.44 -11.65 14.36
C ARG A 381 27.12 -10.74 13.18
N TRP A 382 28.18 -10.18 12.59
CA TRP A 382 28.12 -9.54 11.29
C TRP A 382 27.65 -10.54 10.22
N CYS A 383 26.52 -10.25 9.59
CA CYS A 383 26.20 -10.74 8.24
C CYS A 383 26.47 -9.57 7.29
N PRO A 384 27.44 -9.65 6.37
CA PRO A 384 27.68 -8.56 5.44
C PRO A 384 26.48 -8.43 4.49
N ILE A 385 25.96 -7.21 4.41
CA ILE A 385 25.02 -6.78 3.35
C ILE A 385 25.91 -6.40 2.16
N TYR A 386 25.87 -7.18 1.08
CA TYR A 386 26.47 -6.84 -0.21
C TYR A 386 25.41 -6.34 -1.20
#